data_AF-A0A1B1LW19-F1
#
_entry.id   AF-A0A1B1LW19-F1
#
_cell.length_a   1.000
_cell.length_b   1.000
_cell.length_c   1.000
_cell.angle_alpha   90.00
_cell.angle_beta   90.00
_cell.angle_gamma   90.00
#
_symmetry.space_group_name_H-M   'P 1'
#
loop_
_entity.id
_entity.type
_entity.pdbx_description
1 polymer ?
#
loop_
_entity_poly.entity_id
_entity_poly.type
_entity_poly.pdbx_seq_one_letter_code
_entity_poly.pdbx_strand_id
1 'polypeptide(L)'
;RAMNGKQAIELHASQPIDLILLDIKLPELNGWEVLNKIRQKAQTPVIMLTALDQDIDKVMALRIGADDFVVKPFNPNEVIARVQAVLRRTQFANKVTNKNKLYKNIEIDTDTHSVYIHSENKKIL
;
A
#
# COMPACT_ATOMS: atom_id res chain seq x y z
N ARG A 1 -1.47 13.70 -10.37
CA ARG A 1 -1.28 14.71 -9.30
C ARG A 1 -2.65 15.26 -8.91
N ALA A 2 -2.91 15.41 -7.61
CA ALA A 2 -4.10 16.07 -7.07
C ALA A 2 -3.71 17.40 -6.42
N MET A 3 -4.64 18.36 -6.37
CA MET A 3 -4.46 19.66 -5.73
C MET A 3 -5.12 19.75 -4.35
N ASN A 4 -6.06 18.85 -4.04
CA ASN A 4 -6.71 18.74 -2.74
C ASN A 4 -7.11 17.30 -2.43
N GLY A 5 -7.58 17.06 -1.20
CA GLY A 5 -7.93 15.71 -0.72
C GLY A 5 -9.10 15.06 -1.47
N LYS A 6 -10.10 15.85 -1.89
CA LYS A 6 -11.24 15.32 -2.65
C LYS A 6 -10.80 14.79 -4.02
N GLN A 7 -10.02 15.58 -4.75
CA GLN A 7 -9.47 15.16 -6.04
C GLN A 7 -8.53 13.95 -5.89
N ALA A 8 -7.78 13.85 -4.80
CA ALA A 8 -6.93 12.69 -4.53
C ALA A 8 -7.73 11.39 -4.42
N ILE A 9 -8.89 11.43 -3.74
CA ILE A 9 -9.79 10.27 -3.59
C ILE A 9 -10.44 9.91 -4.92
N GLU A 10 -10.90 10.90 -5.70
CA GLU A 10 -11.50 10.67 -7.02
C GLU A 10 -10.51 10.09 -8.02
N LEU A 11 -9.27 10.59 -8.03
CA LEU A 11 -8.19 10.05 -8.87
C LEU A 11 -7.82 8.62 -8.45
N HIS A 12 -7.68 8.36 -7.15
CA HIS A 12 -7.40 7.02 -6.64
C HIS A 12 -8.49 6.00 -7.03
N ALA A 13 -9.76 6.42 -7.06
CA ALA A 13 -10.86 5.55 -7.45
C ALA A 13 -10.93 5.27 -8.96
N SER A 14 -10.33 6.13 -9.79
CA SER A 14 -10.45 6.06 -11.26
C SER A 14 -9.19 5.54 -11.96
N GLN A 15 -8.07 5.45 -11.25
CA GLN A 15 -6.78 5.05 -11.82
C GLN A 15 -6.07 4.01 -10.95
N PRO A 16 -5.32 3.08 -11.56
CA PRO A 16 -4.42 2.23 -10.79
C PRO A 16 -3.27 3.08 -10.22
N ILE A 17 -3.18 3.14 -8.90
CA ILE A 17 -2.13 3.88 -8.19
C ILE A 17 -1.30 2.89 -7.36
N ASP A 18 -0.01 2.80 -7.66
CA ASP A 18 0.92 1.89 -6.98
C ASP A 18 1.41 2.42 -5.62
N LEU A 19 1.45 3.74 -5.46
CA LEU A 19 1.86 4.42 -4.23
C LEU A 19 1.35 5.87 -4.21
N ILE A 20 1.06 6.38 -3.01
CA ILE A 20 0.65 7.77 -2.78
C ILE A 20 1.66 8.47 -1.88
N LEU A 21 2.16 9.62 -2.32
CA LEU A 21 2.80 10.61 -1.46
C LEU A 21 1.74 11.61 -1.03
N LEU A 22 1.41 11.65 0.27
CA LEU A 22 0.26 12.38 0.79
C LEU A 22 0.69 13.43 1.80
N ASP A 23 0.51 14.71 1.47
CA ASP A 23 0.69 15.78 2.46
C ASP A 23 -0.38 15.68 3.56
N ILE A 24 0.03 15.83 4.82
CA ILE A 24 -0.92 15.94 5.94
C ILE A 24 -1.72 17.25 5.82
N LYS A 25 -1.07 18.33 5.42
CA LYS A 25 -1.69 19.67 5.31
C LYS A 25 -2.20 19.90 3.90
N LEU A 26 -3.37 19.34 3.64
CA LEU A 26 -4.16 19.61 2.44
C LEU A 26 -5.27 20.64 2.73
N PRO A 27 -5.65 21.46 1.73
CA PRO A 27 -6.82 22.32 1.85
C PRO A 27 -8.11 21.47 1.84
N GLU A 28 -9.14 21.97 2.54
CA GLU A 28 -10.50 21.40 2.66
C GLU A 28 -10.60 20.08 3.42
N LEU A 29 -9.78 19.08 3.07
CA LEU A 29 -9.79 17.74 3.65
C LEU A 29 -8.36 17.35 4.06
N ASN A 30 -8.16 17.01 5.33
CA ASN A 30 -6.84 16.71 5.87
C ASN A 30 -6.28 15.38 5.28
N GLY A 31 -4.97 15.27 5.13
CA GLY A 31 -4.31 14.05 4.66
C GLY A 31 -4.65 12.81 5.48
N TRP A 32 -4.92 12.95 6.78
CA TRP A 32 -5.41 11.85 7.62
C TRP A 32 -6.78 11.31 7.18
N GLU A 33 -7.69 12.21 6.84
CA GLU A 33 -9.03 11.85 6.39
C GLU A 33 -8.99 11.23 4.98
N VAL A 34 -8.10 11.72 4.13
CA VAL A 34 -7.81 11.13 2.82
C VAL A 34 -7.29 9.69 2.98
N LEU A 35 -6.28 9.49 3.83
CA LEU A 35 -5.73 8.16 4.13
C LEU A 35 -6.83 7.21 4.61
N ASN A 36 -7.66 7.65 5.57
CA ASN A 36 -8.77 6.84 6.09
C ASN A 36 -9.76 6.44 4.99
N LYS A 37 -10.16 7.37 4.11
CA LYS A 37 -11.09 7.08 3.00
C LYS A 37 -10.49 6.12 1.97
N ILE A 38 -9.20 6.22 1.69
CA ILE A 38 -8.49 5.30 0.81
C ILE A 38 -8.43 3.91 1.44
N ARG A 39 -8.07 3.81 2.72
CA ARG A 39 -7.96 2.55 3.48
C ARG A 39 -9.28 1.78 3.60
N GLN A 40 -10.43 2.47 3.56
CA GLN A 40 -11.74 1.82 3.50
C GLN A 40 -11.97 1.02 2.21
N LYS A 41 -11.27 1.37 1.13
CA LYS A 41 -11.47 0.77 -0.20
C LYS A 41 -10.28 -0.02 -0.71
N ALA A 42 -9.06 0.37 -0.34
CA ALA A 42 -7.83 -0.23 -0.85
C ALA A 42 -6.67 -0.13 0.14
N GLN A 43 -5.75 -1.08 0.02
CA GLN A 43 -4.47 -1.10 0.74
C GLN A 43 -3.33 -0.47 -0.08
N THR A 44 -3.64 0.52 -0.94
CA THR A 44 -2.62 1.21 -1.74
C THR A 44 -1.56 1.81 -0.82
N PRO A 45 -0.26 1.56 -1.04
CA PRO A 45 0.78 2.07 -0.17
C PRO A 45 0.77 3.60 -0.07
N VAL A 46 0.87 4.14 1.14
CA VAL A 46 0.86 5.59 1.41
C VAL A 46 2.07 5.99 2.24
N ILE A 47 2.81 6.98 1.74
CA ILE A 47 3.86 7.68 2.47
C ILE A 47 3.35 9.08 2.81
N MET A 48 3.24 9.38 4.10
CA MET A 48 2.75 10.68 4.56
C MET A 48 3.88 11.72 4.60
N LEU A 49 3.62 12.92 4.09
CA LEU A 49 4.52 14.07 4.19
C LEU A 49 4.07 14.94 5.37
N THR A 50 4.93 15.07 6.37
CA THR A 50 4.69 15.88 7.57
C THR A 50 5.68 17.04 7.63
N ALA A 51 5.37 18.10 8.39
CA ALA A 51 6.43 19.00 8.86
C ALA A 51 6.97 18.50 10.21
N LEU A 52 8.23 18.83 10.53
CA LEU A 52 8.91 18.41 11.77
C LEU A 52 8.20 18.92 13.04
N ASP A 53 7.46 20.02 12.89
CA ASP A 53 6.79 20.78 13.95
C ASP A 53 5.34 20.35 14.19
N GLN A 54 4.75 19.53 13.30
CA GLN A 54 3.45 18.96 13.61
C GLN A 54 3.66 17.77 14.52
N ASP A 55 3.09 17.90 15.72
CA ASP A 55 2.73 16.82 16.60
C ASP A 55 2.04 15.69 15.81
N ILE A 56 2.82 14.77 15.23
CA ILE A 56 2.34 13.42 14.99
C ILE A 56 2.15 12.88 16.40
N ASP A 57 0.93 13.06 16.91
CA ASP A 57 0.54 12.62 18.23
C ASP A 57 1.03 11.17 18.38
N LYS A 58 1.74 10.89 19.47
CA LYS A 58 2.32 9.57 19.75
C LYS A 58 1.27 8.46 19.63
N VAL A 59 0.00 8.78 19.91
CA VAL A 59 -1.14 7.88 19.74
C VAL A 59 -1.47 7.63 18.27
N MET A 60 -1.37 8.66 17.44
CA MET A 60 -1.50 8.53 16.00
C MET A 60 -0.32 7.69 15.49
N ALA A 61 0.94 8.02 15.82
CA ALA A 61 2.14 7.24 15.45
C ALA A 61 1.99 5.72 15.70
N LEU A 62 1.27 5.34 16.76
CA LEU A 62 0.99 3.95 17.13
C LEU A 62 -0.17 3.29 16.34
N ARG A 63 -1.05 4.05 15.69
CA ARG A 63 -2.30 3.57 15.05
C ARG A 63 -2.32 3.58 13.51
N ILE A 64 -1.44 4.32 12.86
CA ILE A 64 -1.80 5.00 11.59
C ILE A 64 -2.03 4.12 10.34
N GLY A 65 -1.45 2.92 10.19
CA GLY A 65 -1.67 2.14 8.95
C GLY A 65 -1.19 2.83 7.64
N ALA A 66 -0.36 3.87 7.77
CA ALA A 66 0.51 4.38 6.70
C ALA A 66 1.79 3.54 6.68
N ASP A 67 2.39 3.46 5.50
CA ASP A 67 3.50 2.55 5.25
C ASP A 67 4.86 3.19 5.56
N ASP A 68 4.96 4.53 5.47
CA ASP A 68 6.13 5.31 5.88
C ASP A 68 5.79 6.81 6.04
N PHE A 69 6.75 7.60 6.54
CA PHE A 69 6.69 9.05 6.68
C PHE A 69 7.93 9.74 6.13
N VAL A 70 7.74 10.96 5.65
CA VAL A 70 8.82 11.87 5.27
C VAL A 70 8.57 13.23 5.92
N VAL A 71 9.60 13.77 6.55
CA VAL A 71 9.56 15.09 7.17
C VAL A 71 10.01 16.16 6.18
N LYS A 72 9.25 17.26 6.09
CA LYS A 72 9.58 18.47 5.32
C LYS A 72 10.43 19.43 6.17
N PRO A 73 11.44 20.10 5.58
CA PRO A 73 11.93 19.90 4.21
C PRO A 73 12.71 18.58 4.06
N PHE A 74 12.55 17.91 2.92
CA PHE A 74 13.20 16.62 2.64
C PHE A 74 14.19 16.70 1.48
N ASN A 75 15.17 15.79 1.50
CA ASN A 75 16.01 15.52 0.33
C ASN A 75 15.22 14.63 -0.66
N PRO A 76 15.08 15.01 -1.95
CA PRO A 76 14.42 14.16 -2.95
C PRO A 76 14.95 12.73 -3.03
N ASN A 77 16.26 12.53 -2.84
CA ASN A 77 16.87 11.20 -2.84
C ASN A 77 16.38 10.33 -1.67
N GLU A 78 16.06 10.93 -0.52
CA GLU A 78 15.46 10.21 0.61
C GLU A 78 14.06 9.71 0.25
N VAL A 79 13.26 10.57 -0.38
CA VAL A 79 11.90 10.21 -0.82
C VAL A 79 11.95 9.05 -1.81
N ILE A 80 12.86 9.10 -2.79
CA ILE A 80 13.06 8.03 -3.77
C ILE A 80 13.41 6.72 -3.06
N ALA A 81 14.37 6.73 -2.12
CA ALA A 81 14.78 5.54 -1.39
C ALA A 81 13.62 4.92 -0.58
N ARG A 82 12.79 5.76 0.05
CA ARG A 82 11.60 5.32 0.81
C ARG A 82 10.51 4.76 -0.08
N VAL A 83 10.21 5.42 -1.20
CA VAL A 83 9.27 4.91 -2.22
C VAL A 83 9.69 3.52 -2.69
N GLN A 84 10.96 3.34 -3.05
CA GLN A 84 11.49 2.03 -3.46
C GLN A 84 11.38 0.99 -2.34
N ALA A 85 11.65 1.38 -1.09
CA ALA A 85 11.55 0.48 0.05
C ALA A 85 10.11 0.05 0.34
N VAL A 86 9.14 0.95 0.25
CA VAL A 86 7.71 0.65 0.43
C VAL A 86 7.19 -0.26 -0.69
N LEU A 87 7.44 0.08 -1.95
CA LEU A 87 7.02 -0.74 -3.09
C LEU A 87 7.62 -2.15 -3.06
N ARG A 88 8.89 -2.29 -2.64
CA ARG A 88 9.51 -3.60 -2.47
C ARG A 88 8.79 -4.44 -1.42
N ARG A 89 8.44 -3.86 -0.26
CA ARG A 89 7.73 -4.56 0.82
C ARG A 89 6.34 -5.02 0.38
N THR A 90 5.63 -4.20 -0.39
CA THR A 90 4.27 -4.51 -0.85
C THR A 90 4.28 -5.60 -1.91
N GLN A 91 5.27 -5.59 -2.81
CA GLN A 91 5.49 -6.69 -3.76
C GLN A 91 5.83 -8.01 -3.06
N PHE A 92 6.68 -7.99 -2.03
CA PHE A 92 6.97 -9.20 -1.25
C PHE A 92 5.74 -9.73 -0.50
N ALA A 93 4.93 -8.85 0.10
CA ALA A 93 3.67 -9.24 0.73
C ALA A 93 2.72 -9.92 -0.27
N ASN A 94 2.61 -9.39 -1.49
CA ASN A 94 1.79 -9.98 -2.57
C ASN A 94 2.35 -11.29 -3.13
N LYS A 95 3.67 -11.52 -3.01
CA LYS A 95 4.33 -12.76 -3.45
C LYS A 95 4.18 -13.88 -2.42
N VAL A 96 4.03 -13.53 -1.13
CA VAL A 96 3.73 -14.49 -0.05
C VAL A 96 2.28 -14.99 -0.12
N THR A 97 1.36 -14.21 -0.67
CA THR A 97 -0.05 -14.62 -0.87
C THR A 97 -0.28 -15.39 -2.18
N ASN A 98 0.52 -15.16 -3.22
CA ASN A 98 0.52 -15.96 -4.47
C ASN A 98 1.57 -17.09 -4.42
N LYS A 99 1.49 -17.96 -3.42
CA LYS A 99 2.41 -19.11 -3.29
C LYS A 99 1.98 -20.35 -4.05
N ASN A 100 0.74 -20.37 -4.54
CA ASN A 100 0.26 -21.44 -5.38
C ASN A 100 0.68 -21.15 -6.82
N LYS A 101 1.69 -21.88 -7.30
CA LYS A 101 2.04 -21.84 -8.72
C LYS A 101 1.06 -22.73 -9.46
N LEU A 102 0.18 -22.13 -10.26
CA LEU A 102 -0.71 -22.86 -11.16
C LEU A 102 -0.04 -23.05 -12.52
N TYR A 103 0.14 -24.30 -12.93
CA TYR A 103 0.59 -24.66 -14.27
C TYR A 103 -0.36 -25.71 -14.87
N LYS A 104 -1.17 -25.28 -15.84
CA LYS A 104 -2.27 -26.09 -16.39
C LYS A 104 -3.21 -26.57 -15.28
N ASN A 105 -3.31 -27.88 -15.08
CA ASN A 105 -4.10 -28.53 -14.06
C ASN A 105 -3.31 -28.84 -12.78
N ILE A 106 -2.11 -28.28 -12.61
CA ILE A 106 -1.25 -28.54 -11.46
C ILE A 106 -1.17 -27.28 -10.60
N GLU A 107 -1.51 -27.41 -9.32
CA GLU A 107 -1.38 -26.36 -8.31
C GLU A 107 -0.30 -26.78 -7.30
N ILE A 108 0.79 -26.02 -7.22
CA ILE A 108 1.91 -26.31 -6.31
C ILE A 108 1.82 -25.36 -5.12
N ASP A 109 1.54 -25.92 -3.94
CA ASP A 109 1.66 -25.23 -2.66
C ASP A 109 3.10 -25.35 -2.16
N THR A 110 3.82 -24.23 -2.25
CA THR A 110 5.24 -24.17 -1.89
C THR A 110 5.51 -24.12 -0.37
N ASP A 111 4.47 -23.91 0.45
CA ASP A 111 4.62 -23.92 1.92
C ASP A 111 4.48 -25.34 2.47
N THR A 112 3.42 -26.04 2.05
CA THR A 112 3.19 -27.43 2.46
C THR A 112 4.01 -28.43 1.66
N HIS A 113 4.78 -27.98 0.67
CA HIS A 113 5.47 -28.83 -0.30
C HIS A 113 4.51 -29.83 -0.98
N SER A 114 3.26 -29.41 -1.16
CA SER A 114 2.19 -30.24 -1.71
C SER A 114 1.88 -29.85 -3.15
N VAL A 115 1.44 -30.82 -3.94
CA VAL A 115 1.05 -30.62 -5.34
C VAL A 115 -0.33 -31.21 -5.54
N TYR A 116 -1.27 -30.41 -6.06
CA TYR A 116 -2.63 -30.82 -6.37
C TYR A 116 -2.83 -30.89 -7.87
N ILE A 117 -3.47 -31.96 -8.36
CA ILE A 117 -3.85 -32.09 -9.76
C ILE A 117 -5.37 -31.94 -9.88
N HIS A 118 -5.80 -30.91 -10.61
CA HIS A 118 -7.19 -30.63 -10.94
C HIS A 118 -7.57 -31.38 -12.21
N SER A 119 -7.90 -32.67 -12.10
CA SER A 119 -8.61 -33.38 -13.17
C SER A 119 -10.08 -33.00 -13.11
N GLU A 120 -10.72 -32.79 -14.26
CA GLU A 120 -12.13 -32.39 -14.43
C GLU A 120 -13.00 -32.66 -13.18
N ASN A 121 -13.17 -31.61 -12.36
CA ASN A 121 -14.02 -31.53 -11.17
C ASN A 121 -13.77 -32.48 -9.98
N LYS A 122 -12.57 -33.04 -9.76
CA LYS A 122 -12.22 -33.62 -8.44
C LYS A 122 -10.76 -33.40 -8.03
N LYS A 123 -10.58 -32.91 -6.81
CA LYS A 123 -9.28 -32.83 -6.11
C LYS A 123 -8.84 -34.25 -5.74
N ILE A 124 -7.69 -34.70 -6.25
CA ILE A 124 -7.05 -35.96 -5.83
C ILE A 124 -5.81 -35.59 -5.02
N LEU A 125 -5.72 -36.20 -3.83
CA LEU A 125 -4.72 -35.94 -2.78
C LEU A 125 -3.31 -36.34 -3.20
#